data_AF-A0A7X7APJ7-F1
#
_entry.id   AF-A0A7X7APJ7-F1
#
_cell.length_a   1.000
_cell.length_b   1.000
_cell.length_c   1.000
_cell.angle_alpha   90.00
_cell.angle_beta   90.00
_cell.angle_gamma   90.00
#
_symmetry.space_group_name_H-M   'P 1'
#
loop_
_entity.id
_entity.type
_entity.pdbx_description
1 polymer ?
#
loop_
_entity_poly.entity_id
_entity_poly.type
_entity_poly.pdbx_seq_one_letter_code
_entity_poly.pdbx_strand_id
1 'polypeptide(L)'
;SLSNMLGGGVLVQRLGDLRNGQRTNSHRMSKSFVKPTLDATPGDLSLVLPKRHLDNIIEMLEALDKLAPGTANTDTLLYGVEVKFYSARLQLSKEFETSMPRFFAIGDGAGITRGLSQAGASGLHAARSIIKRIKAERDTTEANK
;
A
#
# COMPACT_ATOMS: atom_id res chain seq x y z
N SER A 1 5.24 12.40 7.73
CA SER A 1 5.52 12.52 6.29
C SER A 1 5.46 13.99 5.92
N LEU A 2 6.41 14.52 5.12
CA LEU A 2 6.45 15.93 4.68
C LEU A 2 5.10 16.38 4.08
N SER A 3 4.38 15.45 3.46
CA SER A 3 3.00 15.57 2.96
C SER A 3 1.94 15.95 4.01
N ASN A 4 2.00 15.39 5.23
CA ASN A 4 1.09 15.79 6.32
C ASN A 4 1.42 17.20 6.82
N MET A 5 2.66 17.64 6.64
CA MET A 5 3.16 18.94 7.11
C MET A 5 2.89 20.07 6.10
N LEU A 6 2.74 19.73 4.81
CA LEU A 6 2.51 20.69 3.70
C LEU A 6 1.05 20.76 3.21
N GLY A 7 0.21 19.74 3.48
CA GLY A 7 -1.12 19.61 2.87
C GLY A 7 -2.31 19.38 3.80
N GLY A 8 -2.12 19.25 5.11
CA GLY A 8 -3.22 19.01 6.07
C GLY A 8 -3.95 17.66 5.93
N GLY A 9 -3.51 16.78 5.02
CA GLY A 9 -4.19 15.53 4.68
C GLY A 9 -3.80 15.02 3.28
N VAL A 10 -4.72 14.34 2.61
CA VAL A 10 -4.54 13.88 1.22
C VAL A 10 -4.74 15.05 0.26
N LEU A 11 -3.82 15.21 -0.69
CA LEU A 11 -3.93 16.12 -1.84
C LEU A 11 -4.65 15.43 -2.99
N VAL A 12 -5.43 16.22 -3.72
CA VAL A 12 -6.07 15.80 -4.98
C VAL A 12 -5.74 16.79 -6.10
N GLN A 13 -5.41 16.28 -7.28
CA GLN A 13 -5.15 17.08 -8.47
C GLN A 13 -5.81 16.44 -9.69
N ARG A 14 -6.40 17.25 -10.55
CA ARG A 14 -6.93 16.76 -11.84
C ARG A 14 -5.77 16.45 -12.78
N LEU A 15 -5.83 15.34 -13.50
CA LEU A 15 -4.80 14.91 -14.45
C LEU A 15 -4.52 15.99 -15.51
N GLY A 16 -5.56 16.67 -16.00
CA GLY A 16 -5.41 17.78 -16.94
C GLY A 16 -4.67 18.99 -16.35
N ASP A 17 -4.93 19.32 -15.08
CA ASP A 17 -4.19 20.39 -14.39
C ASP A 17 -2.72 19.99 -14.20
N LEU A 18 -2.45 18.74 -13.80
CA LEU A 18 -1.10 18.20 -13.64
C LEU A 18 -0.29 18.26 -14.95
N ARG A 19 -0.87 17.79 -16.07
CA ARG A 19 -0.23 17.84 -17.41
C ARG A 19 0.13 19.26 -17.83
N ASN A 20 -0.70 20.23 -17.46
CA ASN A 20 -0.47 21.63 -17.76
C ASN A 20 0.52 22.31 -16.79
N GLY A 21 1.08 21.59 -15.82
CA GLY A 21 1.94 22.15 -14.79
C GLY A 21 1.19 23.13 -13.87
N GLN A 22 -0.11 22.90 -13.66
CA GLN A 22 -0.99 23.80 -12.91
C GLN A 22 -1.54 23.11 -11.68
N ARG A 23 -1.62 23.87 -10.59
CA ARG A 23 -2.30 23.46 -9.37
C ARG A 23 -3.82 23.35 -9.58
N THR A 24 -4.45 22.31 -9.05
CA THR A 24 -5.90 22.29 -8.88
C THR A 24 -6.29 23.09 -7.63
N ASN A 25 -7.27 23.98 -7.76
CA ASN A 25 -7.87 24.74 -6.64
C ASN A 25 -9.38 24.48 -6.57
N SER A 26 -10.05 24.96 -5.52
CA SER A 26 -11.49 24.70 -5.32
C SER A 26 -12.36 25.16 -6.49
N HIS A 27 -12.02 26.29 -7.13
CA HIS A 27 -12.75 26.80 -8.29
C HIS A 27 -12.59 25.91 -9.54
N ARG A 28 -11.41 25.33 -9.75
CA ARG A 28 -11.18 24.36 -10.83
C ARG A 28 -11.84 23.02 -10.52
N MET A 29 -11.76 22.57 -9.27
CA MET A 29 -12.39 21.35 -8.81
C MET A 29 -13.91 21.41 -8.98
N SER A 30 -14.54 22.57 -8.71
CA SER A 30 -15.98 22.75 -8.91
C SER A 30 -16.43 22.68 -10.38
N LYS A 31 -15.50 22.74 -11.33
CA LYS A 31 -15.75 22.57 -12.77
C LYS A 31 -15.48 21.15 -13.27
N SER A 32 -15.05 20.25 -12.39
CA SER A 32 -14.76 18.87 -12.77
C SER A 32 -16.05 18.07 -12.93
N PHE A 33 -16.14 17.24 -13.98
CA PHE A 33 -17.23 16.28 -14.12
C PHE A 33 -17.12 15.12 -13.14
N VAL A 34 -15.91 14.81 -12.66
CA VAL A 34 -15.65 13.76 -11.67
C VAL A 34 -15.74 14.35 -10.26
N LYS A 35 -16.58 13.76 -9.41
CA LYS A 35 -16.73 14.19 -8.02
C LYS A 35 -15.70 13.47 -7.13
N PRO A 36 -14.96 14.20 -6.28
CA PRO A 36 -14.10 13.57 -5.29
C PRO A 36 -14.90 12.68 -4.33
N THR A 37 -14.35 11.51 -3.99
CA THR A 37 -14.96 10.55 -3.05
C THR A 37 -14.27 10.52 -1.70
N LEU A 38 -13.05 11.06 -1.62
CA LEU A 38 -12.28 11.25 -0.41
C LEU A 38 -12.24 12.74 -0.08
N ASP A 39 -12.37 13.08 1.20
CA ASP A 39 -12.11 14.43 1.69
C ASP A 39 -10.62 14.75 1.54
N ALA A 40 -10.28 15.47 0.47
CA ALA A 40 -8.92 15.73 0.04
C ALA A 40 -8.79 17.18 -0.41
N THR A 41 -7.64 17.77 -0.14
CA THR A 41 -7.35 19.18 -0.44
C THR A 41 -6.89 19.34 -1.90
N PRO A 42 -7.56 20.17 -2.72
CA PRO A 42 -7.07 20.49 -4.05
C PRO A 42 -5.66 21.10 -4.03
N GLY A 43 -4.74 20.48 -4.78
CA GLY A 43 -3.32 20.78 -4.66
C GLY A 43 -2.52 20.56 -5.93
N ASP A 44 -1.21 20.53 -5.73
CA ASP A 44 -0.21 20.24 -6.76
C ASP A 44 0.68 19.09 -6.26
N LEU A 45 0.56 17.94 -6.92
CA LEU A 45 1.30 16.73 -6.58
C LEU A 45 2.81 16.87 -6.85
N SER A 46 3.23 17.82 -7.70
CA SER A 46 4.65 18.12 -7.95
C SER A 46 5.38 18.67 -6.73
N LEU A 47 4.64 19.18 -5.73
CA LEU A 47 5.21 19.66 -4.47
C LEU A 47 5.51 18.51 -3.49
N VAL A 48 4.97 17.32 -3.72
CA VAL A 48 5.03 16.20 -2.77
C VAL A 48 5.53 14.89 -3.36
N LEU A 49 5.61 14.78 -4.69
CA LEU A 49 6.17 13.63 -5.41
C LEU A 49 7.33 14.08 -6.30
N PRO A 50 8.46 13.36 -6.32
CA PRO A 50 9.53 13.58 -7.28
C PRO A 50 9.01 13.52 -8.73
N LYS A 51 9.51 14.41 -9.59
CA LYS A 51 9.11 14.52 -11.00
C LYS A 51 9.08 13.17 -11.72
N ARG A 52 10.11 12.34 -11.54
CA ARG A 52 10.19 11.01 -12.18
C ARG A 52 8.99 10.11 -11.85
N HIS A 53 8.47 10.17 -10.63
CA HIS A 53 7.28 9.38 -10.26
C HIS A 53 6.02 9.93 -10.93
N LEU A 54 5.90 11.25 -11.05
CA LEU A 54 4.78 11.89 -11.74
C LEU A 54 4.79 11.56 -13.24
N ASP A 55 5.94 11.68 -13.88
CA ASP A 55 6.11 11.33 -15.30
C ASP A 55 5.72 9.86 -15.52
N ASN A 56 6.21 8.93 -14.69
CA ASN A 56 5.82 7.52 -14.74
C ASN A 56 4.31 7.29 -14.55
N ILE A 57 3.66 8.01 -13.63
CA ILE A 57 2.21 7.89 -13.39
C ILE A 57 1.44 8.37 -14.62
N ILE A 58 1.85 9.49 -15.22
CA ILE A 58 1.23 10.05 -16.42
C ILE A 58 1.39 9.07 -17.60
N GLU A 59 2.60 8.56 -17.84
CA GLU A 59 2.88 7.57 -18.89
C GLU A 59 2.07 6.29 -18.69
N MET A 60 1.95 5.81 -17.44
CA MET A 60 1.13 4.63 -17.11
C MET A 60 -0.34 4.88 -17.43
N LEU A 61 -0.90 6.03 -17.05
CA LEU A 61 -2.31 6.36 -17.33
C LEU A 61 -2.56 6.48 -18.85
N GLU A 62 -1.61 7.03 -19.60
CA GLU A 62 -1.67 7.10 -21.06
C GLU A 62 -1.59 5.74 -21.74
N ALA A 63 -0.74 4.84 -21.23
CA ALA A 63 -0.70 3.47 -21.70
C ALA A 63 -2.01 2.72 -21.36
N LEU A 64 -2.56 2.95 -20.17
CA LEU A 64 -3.81 2.32 -19.74
C LEU A 64 -5.03 2.83 -20.51
N ASP A 65 -5.04 4.12 -20.90
CA ASP A 65 -6.10 4.71 -21.71
C ASP A 65 -6.28 4.01 -23.07
N LYS A 66 -5.19 3.47 -23.65
CA LYS A 66 -5.25 2.67 -24.88
C LYS A 66 -5.99 1.35 -24.70
N LEU A 67 -6.02 0.81 -23.48
CA LEU A 67 -6.71 -0.44 -23.13
C LEU A 67 -8.11 -0.18 -22.57
N ALA A 68 -8.28 0.91 -21.83
CA ALA A 68 -9.51 1.34 -21.18
C ALA A 68 -9.75 2.84 -21.43
N PRO A 69 -10.36 3.20 -22.58
CA PRO A 69 -10.56 4.59 -22.97
C PRO A 69 -11.30 5.41 -21.91
N GLY A 70 -10.78 6.60 -21.61
CA GLY A 70 -11.30 7.50 -20.58
C GLY A 70 -10.51 7.46 -19.27
N THR A 71 -9.56 6.53 -19.12
CA THR A 71 -8.66 6.47 -17.97
C THR A 71 -7.82 7.75 -17.85
N ALA A 72 -7.34 8.28 -18.97
CA ALA A 72 -6.49 9.49 -18.99
C ALA A 72 -7.28 10.78 -19.29
N ASN A 73 -8.56 10.83 -18.92
CA ASN A 73 -9.39 12.02 -19.03
C ASN A 73 -8.80 13.20 -18.22
N THR A 74 -9.01 14.44 -18.69
CA THR A 74 -8.53 15.64 -18.01
C THR A 74 -9.11 15.81 -16.60
N ASP A 75 -10.32 15.31 -16.35
CA ASP A 75 -10.99 15.31 -15.05
C ASP A 75 -10.68 14.07 -14.19
N THR A 76 -9.83 13.14 -14.65
CA THR A 76 -9.32 12.05 -13.81
C THR A 76 -8.66 12.64 -12.56
N LEU A 77 -9.11 12.22 -11.37
CA LEU A 77 -8.62 12.71 -10.09
C LEU A 77 -7.47 11.85 -9.59
N LEU A 78 -6.33 12.48 -9.36
CA LEU A 78 -5.14 11.86 -8.77
C LEU A 78 -5.07 12.24 -7.29
N TYR A 79 -5.09 11.23 -6.41
CA TYR A 79 -4.94 11.42 -4.97
C TYR A 79 -3.53 11.03 -4.52
N GLY A 80 -2.93 11.82 -3.64
CA GLY A 80 -1.61 11.55 -3.04
C GLY A 80 -1.44 12.31 -1.71
N VAL A 81 -0.47 12.03 -0.85
CA VAL A 81 0.61 11.04 -0.96
C VAL A 81 0.24 9.81 -0.14
N GLU A 82 0.08 8.67 -0.80
CA GLU A 82 0.09 7.40 -0.09
C GLU A 82 1.53 7.04 0.27
N VAL A 83 1.79 6.80 1.56
CA VAL A 83 3.09 6.25 1.97
C VAL A 83 2.89 5.12 2.98
N LYS A 84 3.24 3.89 2.57
CA LYS A 84 3.54 2.78 3.48
C LYS A 84 4.95 2.26 3.19
N PHE A 85 5.96 2.94 3.72
CA PHE A 85 7.33 2.43 3.68
C PHE A 85 7.55 1.48 4.87
N TYR A 86 8.27 0.39 4.57
CA TYR A 86 8.67 -0.72 5.44
C TYR A 86 7.56 -1.74 5.74
N SER A 87 7.59 -2.89 5.06
CA SER A 87 7.54 -4.12 5.83
C SER A 87 8.97 -4.43 6.24
N ALA A 88 9.31 -4.35 7.52
CA ALA A 88 10.57 -4.92 7.98
C ALA A 88 10.53 -6.40 7.60
N ARG A 89 11.38 -6.83 6.66
CA ARG A 89 11.44 -8.23 6.25
C ARG A 89 12.20 -8.96 7.34
N LEU A 90 11.46 -9.50 8.30
CA LEU A 90 12.03 -10.27 9.39
C LEU A 90 12.73 -11.50 8.82
N GLN A 91 13.84 -11.90 9.44
CA GLN A 91 14.45 -13.20 9.16
C GLN A 91 13.62 -14.27 9.86
N LEU A 92 13.06 -15.18 9.07
CA LEU A 92 12.15 -16.21 9.55
C LEU A 92 12.61 -17.60 9.09
N SER A 93 12.30 -18.62 9.90
CA SER A 93 12.41 -20.02 9.50
C SER A 93 11.33 -20.39 8.47
N LYS A 94 11.37 -21.64 7.97
CA LYS A 94 10.35 -22.19 7.07
C LYS A 94 8.97 -22.30 7.73
N GLU A 95 8.93 -22.25 9.05
CA GLU A 95 7.74 -22.30 9.91
C GLU A 95 7.25 -20.90 10.31
N PHE A 96 7.89 -19.84 9.80
CA PHE A 96 7.64 -18.43 10.14
C PHE A 96 7.99 -18.04 11.58
N GLU A 97 8.94 -18.76 12.17
CA GLU A 97 9.50 -18.42 13.48
C GLU A 97 10.66 -17.45 13.32
N THR A 98 10.75 -16.47 14.21
CA THR A 98 11.88 -15.54 14.27
C THR A 98 13.11 -16.19 14.90
N SER A 99 14.20 -15.43 15.07
CA SER A 99 15.34 -15.85 15.88
C SER A 99 15.00 -16.05 17.37
N MET A 100 13.88 -15.47 17.84
CA MET A 100 13.38 -15.69 19.19
C MET A 100 12.51 -16.96 19.24
N PRO A 101 12.86 -17.95 20.07
CA PRO A 101 12.07 -19.19 20.17
C PRO A 101 10.63 -18.93 20.59
N ARG A 102 9.71 -19.67 19.98
CA ARG A 102 8.26 -19.58 20.12
C ARG A 102 7.66 -18.24 19.73
N PHE A 103 8.42 -17.38 19.03
CA PHE A 103 7.94 -16.10 18.53
C PHE A 103 7.80 -16.15 17.01
N PHE A 104 6.55 -16.16 16.55
CA PHE A 104 6.19 -16.28 15.13
C PHE A 104 5.75 -14.93 14.57
N ALA A 105 6.11 -14.66 13.32
CA ALA A 105 5.67 -13.46 12.61
C ALA A 105 5.06 -13.86 11.26
N ILE A 106 3.85 -13.37 10.99
CA ILE A 106 3.04 -13.74 9.83
C ILE A 106 2.42 -12.50 9.18
N GLY A 107 1.87 -12.67 7.97
CA GLY A 107 1.17 -11.61 7.26
C GLY A 107 2.08 -10.48 6.75
N ASP A 108 1.45 -9.41 6.28
CA ASP A 108 2.14 -8.32 5.57
C ASP A 108 3.10 -7.57 6.50
N GLY A 109 2.78 -7.51 7.81
CA GLY A 109 3.63 -6.90 8.83
C GLY A 109 4.97 -7.61 9.03
N ALA A 110 5.05 -8.91 8.74
CA ALA A 110 6.29 -9.69 8.73
C ALA A 110 7.08 -9.56 7.42
N GLY A 111 6.50 -8.91 6.40
CA GLY A 111 7.13 -8.69 5.10
C GLY A 111 7.25 -9.93 4.22
N ILE A 112 6.42 -10.94 4.47
CA ILE A 112 6.41 -12.22 3.71
C ILE A 112 5.17 -12.41 2.85
N THR A 113 4.17 -11.54 2.95
CA THR A 113 2.94 -11.57 2.15
C THR A 113 2.63 -10.20 1.56
N ARG A 114 1.80 -10.17 0.51
CA ARG A 114 1.29 -8.95 -0.14
C ARG A 114 -0.18 -9.12 -0.51
N GLY A 115 -1.00 -9.37 0.49
CA GLY A 115 -2.45 -9.46 0.31
C GLY A 115 -3.14 -10.45 1.23
N LEU A 116 -4.47 -10.32 1.30
CA LEU A 116 -5.33 -11.03 2.25
C LEU A 116 -5.16 -12.56 2.19
N SER A 117 -5.20 -13.15 1.00
CA SER A 117 -5.10 -14.60 0.84
C SER A 117 -3.75 -15.15 1.31
N GLN A 118 -2.66 -14.46 0.99
CA GLN A 118 -1.32 -14.85 1.42
C GLN A 118 -1.15 -14.68 2.92
N ALA A 119 -1.63 -13.56 3.48
CA ALA A 119 -1.61 -13.31 4.92
C ALA A 119 -2.38 -14.40 5.69
N GLY A 120 -3.58 -14.76 5.22
CA GLY A 120 -4.38 -15.84 5.78
C GLY A 120 -3.68 -17.20 5.70
N ALA A 121 -3.10 -17.54 4.55
CA ALA A 121 -2.33 -18.77 4.38
C ALA A 121 -1.12 -18.84 5.32
N SER A 122 -0.42 -17.72 5.51
CA SER A 122 0.73 -17.65 6.42
C SER A 122 0.34 -17.91 7.89
N GLY A 123 -0.83 -17.41 8.31
CA GLY A 123 -1.36 -17.67 9.65
C GLY A 123 -1.75 -19.12 9.87
N LEU A 124 -2.38 -19.75 8.88
CA LEU A 124 -2.70 -21.17 8.92
C LEU A 124 -1.44 -22.04 9.02
N HIS A 125 -0.39 -21.69 8.28
CA HIS A 125 0.89 -22.40 8.31
C HIS A 125 1.57 -22.30 9.68
N ALA A 126 1.66 -21.09 10.25
CA ALA A 126 2.24 -20.89 11.58
C ALA A 126 1.44 -21.64 12.66
N ALA A 127 0.10 -21.59 12.61
CA ALA A 127 -0.75 -22.32 13.55
C ALA A 127 -0.52 -23.84 13.48
N ARG A 128 -0.41 -24.42 12.27
CA ARG A 128 -0.10 -25.85 12.10
C ARG A 128 1.28 -26.21 12.65
N SER A 129 2.28 -25.36 12.45
CA SER A 129 3.63 -25.54 13.00
C SER A 129 3.63 -25.53 14.53
N ILE A 130 2.90 -24.59 15.14
CA ILE A 130 2.73 -24.50 16.60
C ILE A 130 2.06 -25.77 17.14
N ILE A 131 0.95 -26.20 16.54
CA ILE A 131 0.24 -27.42 16.96
C ILE A 131 1.15 -28.65 16.88
N LYS A 132 1.91 -28.80 15.79
CA LYS A 132 2.85 -29.91 15.61
C LYS A 132 3.92 -29.92 16.71
N ARG A 133 4.47 -28.76 17.06
CA ARG A 133 5.46 -28.62 18.14
C ARG A 133 4.88 -28.98 19.51
N ILE A 134 3.70 -28.46 19.85
CA ILE A 134 3.04 -28.77 21.13
C ILE A 134 2.78 -30.27 21.28
N LYS A 135 2.37 -30.96 20.20
CA LYS A 135 2.18 -32.42 20.22
C LYS A 135 3.51 -33.14 20.47
N ALA A 136 4.56 -32.81 19.71
CA ALA A 136 5.86 -33.45 19.89
C ALA A 136 6.44 -33.26 21.30
N GLU A 137 6.24 -32.09 21.91
CA GLU A 137 6.64 -31.79 23.30
C GLU A 137 5.86 -32.61 24.33
N ARG A 138 4.56 -32.85 24.09
CA ARG A 138 3.74 -33.73 24.95
C ARG A 138 4.20 -35.18 24.85
N ASP A 139 4.37 -35.69 23.63
CA ASP A 139 4.77 -37.08 23.38
C ASP A 139 6.14 -37.39 24.00
N THR A 140 7.10 -36.46 23.91
CA THR A 140 8.41 -36.59 24.57
C THR A 140 8.33 -36.51 26.09
N THR A 141 7.42 -35.71 26.65
CA THR A 141 7.21 -35.65 28.10
C THR A 141 6.58 -36.93 28.63
N GLU A 142 5.66 -37.54 27.89
CA GLU A 142 5.04 -38.82 28.24
C GLU A 142 5.99 -40.00 28.10
N ALA A 143 6.86 -40.02 27.09
CA ALA A 143 7.86 -41.08 26.90
C ALA A 143 8.98 -41.06 27.95
N ASN A 144 9.21 -39.92 28.62
CA ASN A 144 10.22 -39.76 29.66
C ASN A 144 9.66 -39.93 31.09
N LYS A 145 8.35 -40.24 31.23
CA LYS A 145 7.73 -40.65 32.49
C LYS A 145 7.74 -42.17 32.61
#